data_AF-A0A962V2D5-F1
#
_entry.id   AF-A0A962V2D5-F1
#
_cell.length_a   1.000
_cell.length_b   1.000
_cell.length_c   1.000
_cell.angle_alpha   90.00
_cell.angle_beta   90.00
_cell.angle_gamma   90.00
#
_symmetry.space_group_name_H-M   'P 1'
#
loop_
_entity.id
_entity.type
_entity.pdbx_description
1 polymer ?
#
loop_
_entity_poly.entity_id
_entity_poly.type
_entity_poly.pdbx_seq_one_letter_code
_entity_poly.pdbx_strand_id
1 'polypeptide(L)'
;ETYIEAITSLGASHARILWRHVLPNLLSPLMVQATFIFAFAQLSAASLDFLGLGLPPDVPSWGNMVAETRRYITRAPWLLMFPGAAIILTVFALNLVGDVLRDRLDPRFKDDLTKW
;
A
#
# COMPACT_ATOMS: atom_id res chain seq x y z
N GLU A 1 18.47 1.57 20.59
CA GLU A 1 19.82 0.98 20.68
C GLU A 1 19.86 -0.22 21.63
N THR A 2 19.28 -0.10 22.82
CA THR A 2 19.25 -1.14 23.87
C THR A 2 18.67 -2.50 23.41
N TYR A 3 17.70 -2.52 22.49
CA TYR A 3 17.07 -3.77 22.02
C TYR A 3 18.01 -4.63 21.16
N ILE A 4 18.77 -4.01 20.24
CA ILE A 4 19.69 -4.75 19.36
C ILE A 4 20.93 -5.16 20.16
N GLU A 5 21.44 -4.30 21.05
CA GLU A 5 22.56 -4.64 21.94
C GLU A 5 22.22 -5.80 22.87
N ALA A 6 21.01 -5.83 23.44
CA ALA A 6 20.55 -6.93 24.28
C ALA A 6 20.44 -8.28 23.54
N ILE A 7 20.07 -8.28 22.26
CA ILE A 7 20.01 -9.50 21.45
C ILE A 7 21.41 -9.93 21.02
N THR A 8 22.31 -8.97 20.81
CA THR A 8 23.70 -9.24 20.45
C THR A 8 24.48 -9.83 21.64
N SER A 9 24.22 -9.36 22.87
CA SER A 9 24.81 -9.92 24.10
C SER A 9 24.35 -11.36 24.41
N LEU A 10 23.21 -11.79 23.84
CA LEU A 10 22.73 -13.18 23.85
C LEU A 10 23.39 -14.08 22.79
N GLY A 11 24.39 -13.58 22.04
CA GLY A 11 25.15 -14.37 21.06
C GLY A 11 24.45 -14.57 19.71
N ALA A 12 23.44 -13.75 19.39
CA ALA A 12 22.78 -13.83 18.09
C ALA A 12 23.63 -13.16 16.99
N SER A 13 23.82 -13.87 15.86
CA SER A 13 24.46 -13.31 14.66
C SER A 13 23.66 -12.12 14.11
N HIS A 14 24.33 -11.10 13.57
CA HIS A 14 23.69 -9.93 12.94
C HIS A 14 22.64 -10.30 11.89
N ALA A 15 22.88 -11.35 11.09
CA ALA A 15 21.91 -11.85 10.11
C ALA A 15 20.60 -12.33 10.77
N ARG A 16 20.70 -13.07 11.88
CA ARG A 16 19.53 -13.52 12.67
C ARG A 16 18.77 -12.33 13.27
N ILE A 17 19.48 -11.29 13.74
CA ILE A 17 18.85 -10.08 14.26
C ILE A 17 18.09 -9.36 13.15
N LEU A 18 18.73 -9.17 11.99
CA LEU A 18 18.13 -8.50 10.84
C LEU A 18 16.84 -9.20 10.39
N TRP A 19 16.90 -10.50 10.11
CA TRP A 19 15.76 -11.23 9.53
C TRP A 19 14.64 -11.54 10.53
N ARG A 20 14.97 -11.76 11.81
CA ARG A 20 13.98 -12.21 12.82
C ARG A 20 13.44 -11.08 13.71
N HIS A 21 14.16 -9.96 13.81
CA HIS A 21 13.80 -8.88 14.72
C HIS A 21 13.65 -7.53 14.02
N VAL A 22 14.52 -7.18 13.08
CA VAL A 22 14.44 -5.87 12.41
C VAL A 22 13.44 -5.90 11.26
N LEU A 23 13.56 -6.87 10.35
CA LEU A 23 12.72 -6.95 9.15
C LEU A 23 11.23 -7.07 9.47
N PRO A 24 10.76 -7.96 10.38
CA PRO A 24 9.33 -8.07 10.68
C PRO A 24 8.76 -6.78 11.31
N ASN A 25 9.54 -6.09 12.13
CA ASN A 25 9.15 -4.82 12.73
C ASN A 25 9.11 -3.67 11.71
N LEU A 26 9.97 -3.69 10.69
CA LEU A 26 9.96 -2.70 9.61
C LEU A 26 8.89 -2.97 8.55
N LEU A 27 8.45 -4.22 8.37
CA LEU A 27 7.38 -4.57 7.41
C LEU A 27 6.08 -3.79 7.71
N SER A 28 5.75 -3.60 8.99
CA SER A 28 4.55 -2.85 9.40
C SER A 28 4.50 -1.41 8.83
N PRO A 29 5.46 -0.52 9.11
CA PRO A 29 5.49 0.81 8.49
C PRO A 29 5.76 0.78 6.97
N LEU A 30 6.49 -0.21 6.45
CA LEU A 30 6.73 -0.35 5.01
C LEU A 30 5.45 -0.63 4.22
N MET A 31 4.52 -1.42 4.77
CA MET A 31 3.24 -1.71 4.10
C MET A 31 2.36 -0.46 4.00
N VAL A 32 2.30 0.35 5.06
CA VAL A 32 1.61 1.65 5.03
C VAL A 32 2.24 2.56 3.98
N GLN A 33 3.58 2.65 3.97
CA GLN A 33 4.33 3.45 3.00
C GLN A 33 4.11 2.99 1.55
N ALA A 34 4.01 1.67 1.32
CA ALA A 34 3.76 1.10 0.00
C ALA A 34 2.40 1.55 -0.56
N THR A 35 1.37 1.66 0.29
CA THR A 35 0.06 2.17 -0.13
C THR A 35 0.11 3.63 -0.58
N PHE A 36 0.87 4.47 0.12
CA PHE A 36 1.09 5.86 -0.31
C PHE A 36 1.83 5.92 -1.65
N ILE A 37 2.88 5.11 -1.82
CA ILE A 37 3.64 5.04 -3.07
C ILE A 37 2.74 4.61 -4.22
N PHE A 38 1.89 3.60 -4.01
CA PHE A 38 0.93 3.14 -5.00
C PHE A 38 -0.07 4.23 -5.40
N ALA A 39 -0.63 4.97 -4.43
CA ALA A 39 -1.53 6.08 -4.71
C ALA A 39 -0.85 7.17 -5.55
N PHE A 40 0.40 7.54 -5.22
CA PHE A 40 1.18 8.49 -6.01
C PHE A 40 1.48 7.98 -7.42
N ALA A 41 1.83 6.70 -7.57
CA ALA A 41 2.07 6.09 -8.86
C ALA A 41 0.80 6.13 -9.73
N GLN A 42 -0.37 5.84 -9.15
CA GLN A 42 -1.65 5.90 -9.84
C GLN A 42 -2.01 7.33 -10.30
N LEU A 43 -1.84 8.33 -9.44
CA LEU A 43 -2.04 9.73 -9.80
C LEU A 43 -1.09 10.19 -10.92
N SER A 44 0.16 9.73 -10.87
CA SER A 44 1.17 10.04 -11.88
C SER A 44 0.82 9.39 -13.22
N ALA A 45 0.41 8.11 -13.21
CA ALA A 45 -0.07 7.41 -14.40
C ALA A 45 -1.29 8.11 -15.01
N ALA A 46 -2.29 8.47 -14.21
CA ALA A 46 -3.45 9.21 -14.68
C ALA A 46 -3.10 10.61 -15.24
N SER A 47 -2.07 11.26 -14.68
CA SER A 47 -1.57 12.54 -15.20
C SER A 47 -0.89 12.36 -16.56
N LEU A 48 -0.13 11.27 -16.76
CA LEU A 48 0.46 10.93 -18.05
C LEU A 48 -0.61 10.56 -19.09
N ASP A 49 -1.60 9.74 -18.72
CA ASP A 49 -2.76 9.41 -19.56
C ASP A 49 -3.51 10.69 -19.98
N PHE A 50 -3.67 11.65 -19.05
CA PHE A 50 -4.28 12.94 -19.34
C PHE A 50 -3.47 13.79 -20.33
N LEU A 51 -2.14 13.75 -20.25
CA LEU A 51 -1.24 14.44 -21.19
C LEU A 51 -1.08 13.68 -22.52
N GLY A 52 -1.67 12.49 -22.67
CA GLY A 52 -1.51 11.65 -23.85
C GLY A 52 -0.17 10.92 -23.93
N LEU A 53 0.61 10.93 -22.84
CA LEU A 53 1.88 10.20 -22.69
C LEU A 53 1.71 8.87 -21.92
N GLY A 54 0.46 8.48 -21.73
CA GLY A 54 0.03 7.29 -21.02
C GLY A 54 0.20 5.99 -21.80
N LEU A 55 -0.44 4.93 -21.29
CA LEU A 55 -0.53 3.68 -22.04
C LEU A 55 -1.31 3.91 -23.34
N PRO A 56 -0.91 3.27 -24.45
CA PRO A 56 -1.66 3.42 -25.69
C PRO A 56 -3.08 2.82 -25.53
N PRO A 57 -4.08 3.35 -26.26
CA PRO A 57 -5.51 3.05 -26.03
C PRO A 57 -5.91 1.59 -26.36
N ASP A 58 -5.03 0.85 -27.02
CA ASP A 58 -5.12 -0.60 -27.23
C ASP A 58 -4.88 -1.42 -25.96
N VAL A 59 -4.21 -0.84 -24.95
CA VAL A 59 -4.01 -1.48 -23.63
C VAL A 59 -5.09 -1.02 -22.65
N PRO A 60 -6.00 -1.93 -22.21
CA PRO A 60 -7.03 -1.57 -21.24
C PRO A 60 -6.40 -1.34 -19.86
N SER A 61 -6.36 -0.08 -19.43
CA SER A 61 -5.96 0.32 -18.08
C SER A 61 -7.09 1.09 -17.40
N TRP A 62 -7.25 0.95 -16.08
CA TRP A 62 -8.28 1.70 -15.34
C TRP A 62 -8.06 3.22 -15.45
N GLY A 63 -6.81 3.67 -15.61
CA GLY A 63 -6.47 5.08 -15.87
C GLY A 63 -6.97 5.58 -17.23
N ASN A 64 -6.71 4.82 -18.30
CA ASN A 64 -7.21 5.12 -19.64
C ASN A 64 -8.74 5.10 -19.70
N MET A 65 -9.39 4.16 -19.02
CA MET A 65 -10.85 4.10 -18.93
C MET A 65 -11.44 5.36 -18.27
N VAL A 66 -10.79 5.88 -17.22
CA VAL A 66 -11.18 7.16 -16.58
C VAL A 66 -10.91 8.34 -17.51
N ALA A 67 -9.77 8.37 -18.20
CA ALA A 67 -9.42 9.45 -19.13
C ALA A 67 -10.40 9.54 -20.32
N GLU A 68 -10.76 8.40 -20.91
CA GLU A 68 -11.69 8.30 -22.04
C GLU A 68 -13.12 8.72 -21.65
N THR A 69 -13.50 8.49 -20.39
CA THR A 69 -14.81 8.88 -19.88
C THR A 69 -15.05 10.39 -19.98
N ARG A 70 -14.01 11.24 -20.01
CA ARG A 70 -14.18 12.70 -20.18
C ARG A 70 -14.98 13.07 -21.44
N ARG A 71 -14.87 12.28 -22.52
CA ARG A 71 -15.60 12.50 -23.78
C ARG A 71 -17.09 12.14 -23.68
N TYR A 72 -17.41 11.24 -22.76
CA TYR A 72 -18.75 10.66 -22.61
C TYR A 72 -19.42 11.04 -21.29
N ILE A 73 -18.79 11.84 -20.43
CA ILE A 73 -19.25 12.11 -19.07
C ILE A 73 -20.65 12.73 -19.01
N THR A 74 -21.00 13.56 -20.01
CA THR A 74 -22.32 14.18 -20.14
C THR A 74 -23.39 13.24 -20.70
N ARG A 75 -23.01 12.14 -21.35
CA ARG A 75 -23.93 11.14 -21.93
C ARG A 75 -24.02 9.85 -21.13
N ALA A 76 -22.92 9.45 -20.48
CA ALA A 76 -22.74 8.15 -19.86
C ALA A 76 -21.82 8.26 -18.62
N PRO A 77 -22.26 8.94 -17.55
CA PRO A 77 -21.44 9.14 -16.34
C PRO A 77 -21.12 7.83 -15.60
N TRP A 78 -21.89 6.76 -15.82
CA TRP A 78 -21.61 5.43 -15.26
C TRP A 78 -20.29 4.84 -15.74
N LEU A 79 -19.77 5.24 -16.91
CA LEU A 79 -18.47 4.80 -17.40
C LEU A 79 -17.32 5.20 -16.47
N LEU A 80 -17.50 6.26 -15.67
CA LEU A 80 -16.52 6.72 -14.68
C LEU A 80 -16.62 5.89 -13.39
N MET A 81 -17.84 5.46 -13.03
CA MET A 81 -18.12 4.84 -11.75
C MET A 81 -17.45 3.48 -11.60
N PHE A 82 -17.44 2.65 -12.65
CA PHE A 82 -16.85 1.31 -12.60
C PHE A 82 -15.33 1.31 -12.35
N PRO A 83 -14.50 1.96 -13.19
CA PRO A 83 -13.06 2.00 -12.95
C PRO A 83 -12.71 2.79 -11.68
N GLY A 84 -13.47 3.86 -11.35
CA GLY A 84 -13.30 4.59 -10.10
C GLY A 84 -13.55 3.72 -8.86
N ALA A 85 -14.65 2.96 -8.85
CA ALA A 85 -14.96 2.04 -7.75
C ALA A 85 -13.92 0.91 -7.64
N ALA A 86 -13.43 0.37 -8.76
CA ALA A 86 -12.39 -0.66 -8.76
C ALA A 86 -11.08 -0.15 -8.13
N ILE A 87 -10.65 1.06 -8.48
CA ILE A 87 -9.47 1.70 -7.87
C ILE A 87 -9.68 1.89 -6.36
N ILE A 88 -10.83 2.45 -5.95
CA ILE A 88 -11.14 2.70 -4.54
C ILE A 88 -11.15 1.39 -3.75
N LEU A 89 -11.83 0.36 -4.25
CA LEU A 89 -11.91 -0.96 -3.59
C LEU A 89 -10.52 -1.60 -3.47
N THR A 90 -9.69 -1.50 -4.50
CA THR A 90 -8.33 -2.06 -4.49
C THR A 90 -7.46 -1.36 -3.46
N VAL A 91 -7.47 -0.02 -3.46
CA VAL A 91 -6.72 0.78 -2.47
C VAL A 91 -7.24 0.51 -1.06
N PHE A 92 -8.55 0.42 -0.88
CA PHE A 92 -9.16 0.12 0.41
C PHE A 92 -8.80 -1.28 0.92
N ALA A 93 -8.87 -2.30 0.07
CA ALA A 93 -8.48 -3.66 0.41
C ALA A 93 -6.99 -3.75 0.77
N LEU A 94 -6.12 -3.08 0.02
CA LEU A 94 -4.68 -3.01 0.33
C LEU A 94 -4.41 -2.30 1.66
N ASN A 95 -5.13 -1.20 1.96
CA ASN A 95 -5.06 -0.54 3.26
C ASN A 95 -5.46 -1.50 4.39
N LEU A 96 -6.60 -2.18 4.27
CA LEU A 96 -7.07 -3.14 5.28
C LEU A 96 -6.08 -4.30 5.49
N VAL A 97 -5.53 -4.84 4.40
CA VAL A 97 -4.51 -5.90 4.49
C VAL A 97 -3.26 -5.36 5.19
N GLY A 98 -2.84 -4.13 4.87
CA GLY A 98 -1.74 -3.44 5.54
C GLY A 98 -1.98 -3.28 7.04
N ASP A 99 -3.18 -2.85 7.44
CA ASP A 99 -3.58 -2.69 8.84
C ASP A 99 -3.62 -4.03 9.58
N VAL A 100 -4.21 -5.07 9.00
CA VAL A 100 -4.22 -6.41 9.60
C VAL A 100 -2.81 -6.99 9.72
N LEU A 101 -1.96 -6.78 8.72
CA LEU A 101 -0.57 -7.22 8.78
C LEU A 101 0.19 -6.46 9.88
N ARG A 102 -0.03 -5.14 9.98
CA ARG A 102 0.50 -4.29 11.04
C ARG A 102 0.07 -4.80 12.42
N ASP A 103 -1.22 -5.06 12.62
CA ASP A 103 -1.76 -5.51 13.91
C ASP A 103 -1.20 -6.87 14.32
N ARG A 104 -0.92 -7.76 13.35
CA ARG A 104 -0.29 -9.06 13.64
C ARG A 104 1.21 -8.98 13.85
N LEU A 105 1.87 -7.97 13.27
CA LEU A 105 3.31 -7.77 13.40
C LEU A 105 3.68 -6.88 14.60
N ASP A 106 2.74 -6.08 15.12
CA ASP A 106 2.95 -5.24 16.30
C ASP A 106 2.78 -6.08 17.59
N PRO A 107 3.88 -6.44 18.30
CA PRO A 107 3.80 -7.27 19.49
C PRO A 107 3.27 -6.52 20.71
N ARG A 108 3.09 -5.18 20.60
CA ARG A 108 2.79 -4.29 21.73
C ARG A 108 1.34 -4.36 22.22
N PHE A 109 0.43 -5.03 21.51
CA PHE A 109 -0.94 -5.25 21.99
C PHE A 109 -1.05 -6.33 23.08
N LYS A 110 0.01 -7.09 23.36
CA LYS A 110 -0.02 -8.12 24.42
C LYS A 110 0.24 -7.60 25.83
N ASP A 111 0.87 -6.44 26.00
CA ASP A 111 1.29 -5.96 27.33
C ASP A 111 0.20 -5.18 28.10
N ASP A 112 -0.83 -4.68 27.41
CA ASP A 112 -1.92 -3.91 28.06
C ASP A 112 -3.02 -4.79 28.69
N LEU A 113 -3.08 -6.08 28.35
CA LEU A 113 -4.01 -7.04 28.98
C LEU A 113 -3.46 -7.67 30.26
N THR A 114 -2.17 -7.51 30.54
CA THR A 114 -1.53 -8.00 31.78
C THR A 114 -1.48 -6.98 32.92
N LYS A 115 -2.16 -5.82 32.76
CA LYS A 115 -2.23 -4.73 33.75
C LYS A 115 -3.53 -4.68 34.57
N TRP A 116 -4.28 -5.79 34.63
CA TRP A 116 -5.40 -5.96 35.56
C TRP A 116 -5.04 -6.94 36.67
#